data_AF-A0A955P803-F1
#
_entry.id   AF-A0A955P803-F1
#
_cell.length_a   1.000
_cell.length_b   1.000
_cell.length_c   1.000
_cell.angle_alpha   90.00
_cell.angle_beta   90.00
_cell.angle_gamma   90.00
#
_symmetry.space_group_name_H-M   'P 1'
#
loop_
_entity.id
_entity.type
_entity.pdbx_description
1 polymer ?
#
loop_
_entity_poly.entity_id
_entity_poly.type
_entity_poly.pdbx_seq_one_letter_code
_entity_poly.pdbx_strand_id
1 'polypeptide(L)'
;MNVADSEAQGSLLISEFMASNSTILQDEDGDYSDWIEIYNPTGAAVDLDGWYLTDNSGDLTKWRIPAVSIGPSEHLIVFASGKSRSDPSNPLHANFRLDRDGEYLGLVEQDGTT
;
A
#
# COMPACT_ATOMS: atom_id res chain seq x y z
N MET A 1 -15.37 15.95 33.54
CA MET A 1 -13.98 15.76 33.11
C MET A 1 -14.04 14.76 31.98
N ASN A 2 -14.23 15.26 30.76
CA ASN A 2 -14.22 14.43 29.58
C ASN A 2 -12.79 14.49 29.07
N VAL A 3 -12.02 13.45 29.39
CA VAL A 3 -10.83 13.17 28.60
C VAL A 3 -11.35 12.89 27.19
N ALA A 4 -11.06 13.81 26.29
CA ALA A 4 -10.98 13.45 24.89
C ALA A 4 -9.82 12.47 24.83
N ASP A 5 -10.12 11.17 24.80
CA ASP A 5 -9.19 10.21 24.27
C ASP A 5 -8.96 10.65 22.83
N SER A 6 -7.89 11.41 22.61
CA SER A 6 -7.23 11.45 21.32
C SER A 6 -6.67 10.05 21.11
N GLU A 7 -7.53 9.12 20.71
CA GLU A 7 -7.06 7.91 20.07
C GLU A 7 -6.29 8.43 18.86
N ALA A 8 -4.97 8.33 18.93
CA ALA A 8 -4.18 8.30 17.71
C ALA A 8 -4.75 7.11 16.93
N GLN A 9 -5.71 7.36 16.05
CA GLN A 9 -6.15 6.40 15.04
C GLN A 9 -4.86 6.05 14.30
N GLY A 10 -4.37 4.83 14.53
CA GLY A 10 -3.14 4.38 13.91
C GLY A 10 -3.24 4.60 12.40
N SER A 11 -2.27 5.27 11.82
CA SER A 11 -2.16 5.36 10.37
C SER A 11 -2.01 3.95 9.80
N LEU A 12 -2.44 3.74 8.55
CA LEU A 12 -2.16 2.50 7.85
C LEU A 12 -0.65 2.26 7.78
N LEU A 13 -0.24 0.99 7.76
CA LEU A 13 1.16 0.60 7.81
C LEU A 13 1.52 -0.23 6.60
N ILE A 14 2.73 -0.07 6.07
CA ILE A 14 3.34 -1.13 5.26
C ILE A 14 3.84 -2.19 6.22
N SER A 15 3.13 -3.32 6.30
CA SER A 15 3.44 -4.41 7.23
C SER A 15 4.46 -5.39 6.67
N GLU A 16 4.45 -5.59 5.35
CA GLU A 16 5.37 -6.49 4.65
C GLU A 16 5.60 -6.02 3.21
N PHE A 17 6.75 -6.39 2.63
CA PHE A 17 7.02 -6.28 1.21
C PHE A 17 8.01 -7.35 0.76
N MET A 18 7.99 -7.68 -0.53
CA MET A 18 8.89 -8.64 -1.16
C MET A 18 9.41 -8.07 -2.49
N ALA A 19 10.69 -7.69 -2.53
CA ALA A 19 11.35 -7.06 -3.69
C ALA A 19 12.10 -8.03 -4.62
N SER A 20 11.92 -9.34 -4.43
CA SER A 20 12.51 -10.39 -5.28
C SER A 20 11.68 -11.66 -5.17
N ASN A 21 10.39 -11.56 -5.46
CA ASN A 21 9.50 -12.70 -5.40
C ASN A 21 9.76 -13.65 -6.59
N SER A 22 10.07 -14.92 -6.30
CA SER A 22 10.28 -15.93 -7.35
C SER A 22 9.39 -17.17 -7.21
N THR A 23 8.74 -17.33 -6.05
CA THR A 23 8.04 -18.58 -5.69
C THR A 23 6.88 -18.41 -4.72
N ILE A 24 6.69 -17.24 -4.10
CA ILE A 24 5.81 -17.11 -2.93
C ILE A 24 4.39 -16.75 -3.36
N LEU A 25 4.23 -15.63 -4.05
CA LEU A 25 2.91 -15.15 -4.49
C LEU A 25 2.91 -14.95 -6.00
N GLN A 26 2.07 -15.69 -6.71
CA GLN A 26 1.91 -15.51 -8.15
C GLN A 26 0.74 -14.56 -8.40
N ASP A 27 0.91 -13.60 -9.32
CA ASP A 27 -0.16 -12.72 -9.77
C ASP A 27 -1.10 -13.43 -10.75
N GLU A 28 -2.17 -12.76 -11.15
CA GLU A 28 -3.21 -13.29 -12.03
C GLU A 28 -2.75 -13.58 -13.46
N ASP A 29 -1.58 -13.05 -13.88
CA ASP A 29 -0.97 -13.34 -15.18
C ASP A 29 0.00 -14.53 -15.13
N GLY A 30 0.28 -15.06 -13.94
CA GLY A 30 1.26 -16.11 -13.74
C GLY A 30 2.67 -15.59 -13.42
N ASP A 31 2.85 -14.28 -13.17
CA ASP A 31 4.15 -13.71 -12.81
C ASP A 31 4.36 -13.73 -11.29
N TYR A 32 5.60 -13.90 -10.85
CA TYR A 32 5.97 -13.65 -9.45
C TYR A 32 6.40 -12.19 -9.30
N SER A 33 5.43 -11.28 -9.37
CA SER A 33 5.68 -9.85 -9.18
C SER A 33 6.07 -9.56 -7.73
N ASP A 34 6.87 -8.51 -7.53
CA ASP A 34 7.08 -7.92 -6.21
C ASP A 34 5.73 -7.47 -5.62
N TRP A 35 5.64 -7.42 -4.31
CA TRP A 35 4.39 -7.05 -3.65
C TRP A 35 4.62 -6.30 -2.35
N ILE A 36 3.60 -5.53 -1.98
CA ILE A 36 3.53 -4.68 -0.81
C ILE A 36 2.25 -5.05 -0.07
N GLU A 37 2.33 -5.27 1.23
CA GLU A 37 1.18 -5.45 2.11
C GLU A 37 0.94 -4.18 2.93
N ILE A 38 -0.29 -3.67 2.86
CA ILE A 38 -0.79 -2.57 3.67
C ILE A 38 -1.72 -3.13 4.73
N TYR A 39 -1.44 -2.84 6.00
CA TYR A 39 -2.24 -3.29 7.14
C TYR A 39 -2.99 -2.14 7.79
N ASN A 40 -4.25 -2.41 8.16
CA ASN A 40 -5.05 -1.52 8.98
C ASN A 40 -5.06 -1.99 10.45
N PRO A 41 -4.26 -1.38 11.35
CA PRO A 41 -4.25 -1.73 12.77
C PRO A 41 -5.44 -1.16 13.55
N THR A 42 -6.29 -0.33 12.93
CA THR A 42 -7.36 0.38 13.63
C THR A 42 -8.60 -0.48 13.86
N GLY A 43 -9.49 0.01 14.72
CA GLY A 43 -10.81 -0.59 14.97
C GLY A 43 -11.89 -0.20 13.96
N ALA A 44 -11.55 0.54 12.89
CA ALA A 44 -12.49 1.01 11.88
C ALA A 44 -11.98 0.72 10.46
N ALA A 45 -12.88 0.74 9.48
CA ALA A 45 -12.48 0.68 8.07
C ALA A 45 -11.87 2.02 7.63
N VAL A 46 -10.80 1.97 6.84
CA VAL A 46 -10.12 3.14 6.29
C VAL A 46 -10.28 3.14 4.77
N ASP A 47 -10.62 4.27 4.17
CA ASP A 47 -10.66 4.48 2.71
C ASP A 47 -9.31 5.06 2.24
N LEU A 48 -8.71 4.44 1.22
CA LEU A 48 -7.44 4.86 0.65
C LEU A 48 -7.59 5.83 -0.54
N ASP A 49 -8.80 6.32 -0.84
CA ASP A 49 -8.95 7.32 -1.90
C ASP A 49 -8.06 8.54 -1.63
N GLY A 50 -7.17 8.83 -2.57
CA GLY A 50 -6.23 9.94 -2.46
C GLY A 50 -4.92 9.63 -1.73
N TRP A 51 -4.72 8.39 -1.27
CA TRP A 51 -3.43 7.92 -0.78
C TRP A 51 -2.51 7.53 -1.95
N TYR A 52 -1.20 7.45 -1.68
CA TYR A 52 -0.19 7.10 -2.66
C TYR A 52 0.78 6.04 -2.15
N LEU A 53 1.28 5.21 -3.06
CA LEU A 53 2.51 4.45 -2.89
C LEU A 53 3.63 5.06 -3.72
N THR A 54 4.84 5.01 -3.18
CA THR A 54 6.03 5.44 -3.90
C THR A 54 7.26 4.63 -3.48
N ASP A 55 8.15 4.39 -4.45
CA ASP A 55 9.52 3.87 -4.26
C ASP A 55 10.58 5.00 -4.30
N ASN A 56 10.14 6.26 -4.43
CA ASN A 56 10.99 7.40 -4.71
C ASN A 56 10.68 8.55 -3.75
N SER A 57 11.62 8.85 -2.85
CA SER A 57 11.49 9.95 -1.90
C SER A 57 11.43 11.34 -2.55
N GLY A 58 11.83 11.46 -3.83
CA GLY A 58 11.68 12.68 -4.62
C GLY A 58 10.31 12.82 -5.30
N ASP A 59 9.47 11.79 -5.27
CA ASP A 59 8.11 11.78 -5.84
C ASP A 59 7.15 11.01 -4.93
N LEU A 60 6.63 11.68 -3.90
CA LEU A 60 5.74 11.08 -2.90
C LEU A 60 4.36 10.68 -3.46
N THR A 61 4.01 11.14 -4.67
CA THR A 61 2.70 10.93 -5.30
C THR A 61 2.75 9.97 -6.49
N LYS A 62 3.80 9.14 -6.57
CA LYS A 62 4.13 8.33 -7.76
C LYS A 62 3.00 7.44 -8.24
N TRP A 63 2.32 6.72 -7.35
CA TRP A 63 1.17 5.89 -7.68
C TRP A 63 -0.01 6.16 -6.76
N ARG A 64 -1.09 6.71 -7.30
CA ARG A 64 -2.33 6.91 -6.54
C ARG A 64 -3.05 5.58 -6.36
N ILE A 65 -3.36 5.25 -5.12
CA ILE A 65 -4.16 4.08 -4.78
C ILE A 65 -5.62 4.36 -5.22
N PRO A 66 -6.32 3.40 -5.85
CA PRO A 66 -7.75 3.58 -6.16
C PRO A 66 -8.58 3.65 -4.87
N ALA A 67 -9.82 4.12 -4.98
CA ALA A 67 -10.77 4.12 -3.86
C ALA A 67 -11.09 2.67 -3.45
N VAL A 68 -10.38 2.20 -2.43
CA VAL A 68 -10.52 0.88 -1.81
C VAL A 68 -10.52 1.08 -0.30
N SER A 69 -11.31 0.28 0.40
CA SER A 69 -11.34 0.30 1.85
C SER A 69 -10.71 -0.95 2.43
N ILE A 70 -9.93 -0.78 3.51
CA ILE A 70 -9.38 -1.89 4.31
C ILE A 70 -10.15 -1.91 5.63
N GLY A 71 -10.83 -3.01 5.93
CA GLY A 71 -11.54 -3.18 7.19
C GLY A 71 -10.61 -3.24 8.41
N PRO A 72 -11.16 -3.23 9.63
CA PRO A 72 -10.35 -3.29 10.85
C PRO A 72 -9.55 -4.59 10.91
N SER A 73 -8.24 -4.48 11.17
CA SER A 73 -7.32 -5.63 11.21
C SER A 73 -7.22 -6.42 9.90
N GLU A 74 -7.61 -5.82 8.76
CA GLU A 74 -7.45 -6.42 7.44
C GLU A 74 -6.19 -5.92 6.73
N HIS A 75 -5.85 -6.60 5.63
CA HIS A 75 -4.67 -6.34 4.81
C HIS A 75 -5.07 -6.14 3.35
N LEU A 76 -4.31 -5.32 2.63
CA LEU A 76 -4.39 -5.14 1.19
C LEU A 76 -3.04 -5.48 0.55
N ILE A 77 -3.07 -6.34 -0.47
CA ILE A 77 -1.89 -6.62 -1.29
C ILE A 77 -1.92 -5.74 -2.55
N VAL A 78 -0.80 -5.09 -2.82
CA VAL A 78 -0.54 -4.38 -4.06
C VAL A 78 0.73 -4.95 -4.69
N PHE A 79 0.64 -5.43 -5.93
CA PHE A 79 1.80 -5.87 -6.68
C PHE A 79 2.60 -4.69 -7.22
N ALA A 80 3.89 -4.61 -6.92
CA ALA A 80 4.81 -3.67 -7.55
C ALA A 80 5.34 -4.26 -8.87
N SER A 81 4.48 -4.33 -9.89
CA SER A 81 4.81 -4.99 -11.16
C SER A 81 5.18 -4.03 -12.30
N GLY A 82 4.94 -2.73 -12.12
CA GLY A 82 4.99 -1.73 -13.19
C GLY A 82 3.79 -1.74 -14.14
N LYS A 83 2.77 -2.59 -13.92
CA LYS A 83 1.61 -2.73 -14.82
C LYS A 83 0.58 -1.60 -14.65
N SER A 84 0.61 -0.86 -13.53
CA SER A 84 -0.29 0.27 -13.25
C SER A 84 -1.79 -0.06 -13.35
N ARG A 85 -2.22 -1.21 -12.80
CA ARG A 85 -3.62 -1.64 -12.75
C ARG A 85 -4.25 -1.16 -11.45
N SER A 86 -5.28 -0.32 -11.55
CA SER A 86 -5.93 0.35 -10.41
C SER A 86 -7.44 0.11 -10.36
N ASP A 87 -7.95 -0.94 -11.00
CA ASP A 87 -9.35 -1.34 -10.85
C ASP A 87 -9.48 -2.18 -9.57
N PRO A 88 -10.18 -1.70 -8.53
CA PRO A 88 -10.29 -2.41 -7.26
C PRO A 88 -11.10 -3.71 -7.35
N SER A 89 -11.73 -4.02 -8.49
CA SER A 89 -12.35 -5.32 -8.75
C SER A 89 -11.36 -6.43 -9.16
N ASN A 90 -10.09 -6.08 -9.36
CA ASN A 90 -9.00 -6.99 -9.75
C ASN A 90 -7.78 -6.79 -8.80
N PRO A 91 -6.79 -7.69 -8.82
CA PRO A 91 -5.53 -7.45 -8.13
C PRO A 91 -4.90 -6.11 -8.53
N LEU A 92 -4.45 -5.36 -7.53
CA LEU A 92 -3.86 -4.04 -7.76
C LEU A 92 -2.40 -4.17 -8.17
N HIS A 93 -2.00 -3.39 -9.15
CA HIS A 93 -0.61 -3.28 -9.59
C HIS A 93 -0.14 -1.83 -9.59
N ALA A 94 0.87 -1.52 -8.79
CA ALA A 94 1.56 -0.24 -8.84
C ALA A 94 2.26 -0.01 -10.19
N ASN A 95 2.55 1.25 -10.50
CA ASN A 95 3.27 1.65 -11.72
C ASN A 95 4.81 1.52 -11.60
N PHE A 96 5.30 0.93 -10.53
CA PHE A 96 6.71 0.68 -10.26
C PHE A 96 6.98 -0.75 -9.82
N ARG A 97 8.26 -1.10 -9.71
CA ARG A 97 8.80 -2.38 -9.21
C ARG A 97 9.74 -2.11 -8.05
N LEU A 98 10.00 -3.11 -7.22
CA LEU A 98 10.91 -2.92 -6.10
C LEU A 98 12.35 -3.31 -6.48
N ASP A 99 13.32 -2.57 -5.96
CA ASP A 99 14.74 -2.93 -6.06
C ASP A 99 15.14 -3.89 -4.94
N ARG A 100 15.62 -5.07 -5.32
CA ARG A 100 16.13 -6.10 -4.40
C ARG A 100 17.34 -5.64 -3.57
N ASP A 101 18.10 -4.67 -4.07
CA ASP A 101 19.28 -4.14 -3.39
C ASP A 101 18.90 -3.03 -2.38
N GLY A 102 17.60 -2.69 -2.31
CA GLY A 102 16.99 -1.76 -1.37
C GLY A 102 16.77 -0.37 -1.94
N GLU A 103 15.67 0.27 -1.53
CA GLU A 103 15.29 1.62 -1.94
C GLU A 103 14.34 2.27 -0.91
N TYR A 104 13.89 3.48 -1.21
CA TYR A 104 12.81 4.11 -0.44
C TYR A 104 11.50 3.40 -0.75
N LEU A 105 10.64 3.21 0.25
CA LEU A 105 9.27 2.76 0.04
C LEU A 105 8.38 3.51 1.03
N GLY A 106 7.34 4.15 0.52
CA GLY A 106 6.45 5.01 1.31
C GLY A 106 4.97 4.79 0.98
N LEU A 107 4.16 4.79 2.02
CA LEU A 107 2.71 4.97 1.98
C LEU A 107 2.43 6.41 2.42
N VAL A 108 1.78 7.19 1.57
CA VAL A 108 1.59 8.63 1.77
C VAL A 108 0.11 8.95 1.85
N GLU A 109 -0.30 9.57 2.95
CA GLU A 109 -1.69 9.98 3.19
C GLU A 109 -2.10 11.14 2.28
N GLN A 110 -3.41 11.38 2.20
CA GLN A 110 -4.02 12.38 1.30
C GLN A 110 -3.51 13.82 1.49
N ASP A 111 -2.97 14.15 2.67
CA ASP A 111 -2.41 15.49 2.95
C ASP A 111 -0.94 15.64 2.54
N GLY A 112 -0.29 14.58 2.05
CA GLY A 112 1.10 14.59 1.61
C GLY A 112 2.11 14.76 2.75
N THR A 113 1.69 14.63 4.01
CA THR A 113 2.52 14.83 5.20
C THR A 113 2.74 13.50 5.89
N THR A 114 3.96 12.96 5.79
CA THR A 114 4.47 11.91 6.67
C THR A 114 5.25 12.53 7.82
#